data_AF-A0A956B4Y2-F1
#
_entry.id   AF-A0A956B4Y2-F1
#
_cell.length_a   1.000
_cell.length_b   1.000
_cell.length_c   1.000
_cell.angle_alpha   90.00
_cell.angle_beta   90.00
_cell.angle_gamma   90.00
#
_symmetry.space_group_name_H-M   'P 1'
#
loop_
_entity.id
_entity.type
_entity.pdbx_description
1 polymer ?
#
loop_
_entity_poly.entity_id
_entity_poly.type
_entity_poly.pdbx_seq_one_letter_code
_entity_poly.pdbx_strand_id
1 'polypeptide(L)'
;MLRIGPIQLEYWHLILIGVGLAFLVWLIRGFTVRVSGSWERVDEGLGAGQRELISLVQFGPFVRGRRMMKGGFQEYTGILRGRTIFLTRRDHGRELIVSQGFPPELVKEIDGTVTARLRMTLSADAQAIFGTFIPQKIEFTYRPPEITNRVFLEPSFRRYRLVSRDIKVADTPEGERPERPATPQIRKTL
;
A
#
# COMPACT_ATOMS: atom_id res chain seq x y z
N MET A 1 -44.81 -5.82 -15.14
CA MET A 1 -45.01 -6.67 -13.94
C MET A 1 -44.88 -8.11 -14.38
N LEU A 2 -44.09 -8.92 -13.67
CA LEU A 2 -43.89 -10.33 -13.98
C LEU A 2 -44.39 -11.14 -12.78
N ARG A 3 -45.32 -12.07 -13.00
CA ARG A 3 -45.86 -12.94 -11.94
C ARG A 3 -45.28 -14.34 -12.12
N ILE A 4 -44.55 -14.83 -11.12
CA ILE A 4 -44.01 -16.19 -11.08
C ILE A 4 -44.61 -16.86 -9.84
N GLY A 5 -45.67 -17.66 -10.03
CA GLY A 5 -46.40 -18.30 -8.93
C GLY A 5 -47.04 -17.28 -7.95
N PRO A 6 -46.84 -17.40 -6.63
CA PRO A 6 -47.40 -16.47 -5.64
C PRO A 6 -46.61 -15.15 -5.54
N ILE A 7 -45.45 -15.03 -6.18
CA ILE A 7 -44.56 -13.87 -6.06
C ILE A 7 -44.87 -12.86 -7.17
N GLN A 8 -45.17 -11.62 -6.78
CA GLN A 8 -45.29 -10.49 -7.70
C GLN A 8 -43.95 -9.75 -7.77
N LEU A 9 -43.26 -9.85 -8.91
CA LEU A 9 -42.02 -9.12 -9.16
C LEU A 9 -42.32 -7.85 -9.94
N GLU A 10 -42.18 -6.73 -9.25
CA GLU A 10 -42.12 -5.41 -9.91
C GLU A 10 -40.76 -5.22 -10.60
N TYR A 11 -40.70 -4.33 -11.58
CA TYR A 11 -39.48 -4.09 -12.36
C TYR A 11 -38.27 -3.71 -11.50
N TRP A 12 -38.47 -2.97 -10.39
CA TRP A 12 -37.37 -2.60 -9.51
C TRP A 12 -36.72 -3.82 -8.83
N HIS A 13 -37.47 -4.89 -8.54
CA HIS A 13 -36.91 -6.12 -7.98
C HIS A 13 -35.95 -6.77 -8.98
N LEU A 14 -36.31 -6.79 -10.26
CA LEU A 14 -35.44 -7.32 -11.32
C LEU A 14 -34.15 -6.49 -11.45
N ILE A 15 -34.24 -5.16 -11.33
CA ILE A 15 -33.08 -4.27 -11.32
C ILE A 15 -32.17 -4.60 -10.12
N LEU A 16 -32.73 -4.73 -8.91
CA LEU A 16 -31.95 -5.06 -7.73
C LEU A 16 -31.30 -6.44 -7.81
N ILE A 17 -32.00 -7.45 -8.34
CA ILE A 17 -31.44 -8.78 -8.59
C ILE A 17 -30.27 -8.66 -9.57
N GLY A 18 -30.43 -7.92 -10.66
CA GLY A 18 -29.36 -7.68 -11.64
C GLY A 18 -28.13 -7.02 -11.02
N VAL A 19 -28.32 -5.97 -10.22
CA VAL A 19 -27.23 -5.28 -9.49
C VAL A 19 -26.58 -6.22 -8.47
N GLY A 20 -27.37 -6.98 -7.73
CA GLY A 20 -26.89 -7.97 -6.75
C GLY A 20 -26.04 -9.06 -7.40
N LEU A 21 -26.48 -9.62 -8.52
CA LEU A 21 -25.73 -10.61 -9.30
C LEU A 21 -24.44 -10.02 -9.86
N ALA A 22 -24.48 -8.81 -10.42
CA ALA A 22 -23.28 -8.14 -10.92
C ALA A 22 -22.25 -7.88 -9.80
N PHE A 23 -22.72 -7.46 -8.62
CA PHE A 23 -21.87 -7.27 -7.44
C PHE A 23 -21.28 -8.59 -6.94
N LEU A 24 -22.08 -9.65 -6.90
CA LEU A 24 -21.62 -10.98 -6.50
C LEU A 24 -20.55 -11.54 -7.45
N VAL A 25 -20.77 -11.43 -8.77
CA VAL A 25 -19.78 -11.81 -9.79
C VAL A 25 -18.49 -11.01 -9.63
N TRP A 26 -18.59 -9.71 -9.34
CA TRP A 26 -17.43 -8.87 -9.07
C TRP A 26 -16.66 -9.34 -7.82
N LEU A 27 -17.35 -9.67 -6.72
CA LEU A 27 -16.72 -10.23 -5.51
C LEU A 27 -16.01 -11.56 -5.79
N ILE A 28 -16.68 -12.51 -6.45
CA ILE A 28 -16.11 -13.83 -6.79
C ILE A 28 -14.87 -13.67 -7.70
N ARG A 29 -14.92 -12.73 -8.65
CA ARG A 29 -13.75 -12.38 -9.48
C ARG A 29 -12.59 -11.81 -8.65
N GLY A 30 -12.88 -11.07 -7.59
CA GLY A 30 -11.86 -10.62 -6.64
C GLY A 30 -11.12 -11.80 -5.99
N PHE A 31 -11.80 -12.87 -5.63
CA PHE A 31 -11.18 -14.04 -4.99
C PHE A 31 -10.40 -14.96 -5.93
N THR A 32 -10.70 -14.95 -7.23
CA THR A 32 -10.00 -15.82 -8.21
C THR A 32 -8.61 -15.29 -8.57
N VAL A 33 -8.34 -14.00 -8.41
CA VAL A 33 -7.04 -13.39 -8.70
C VAL A 33 -6.31 -13.10 -7.39
N ARG A 34 -5.25 -13.87 -7.10
CA ARG A 34 -4.46 -13.74 -5.86
C ARG A 34 -3.28 -12.78 -6.02
N VAL A 35 -3.37 -11.63 -5.36
CA VAL A 35 -2.33 -10.60 -5.27
C VAL A 35 -1.57 -10.65 -3.94
N SER A 36 -2.11 -11.32 -2.92
CA SER A 36 -1.44 -11.46 -1.62
C SER A 36 -0.03 -12.05 -1.75
N GLY A 37 0.92 -11.47 -1.01
CA GLY A 37 2.31 -11.87 -0.96
C GLY A 37 3.25 -10.70 -0.67
N SER A 38 4.53 -11.03 -0.52
CA SER A 38 5.62 -10.07 -0.44
C SER A 38 6.22 -9.85 -1.83
N TRP A 39 6.33 -8.59 -2.24
CA TRP A 39 6.72 -8.15 -3.57
C TRP A 39 7.95 -7.26 -3.48
N GLU A 40 8.98 -7.57 -4.25
CA GLU A 40 10.25 -6.85 -4.29
C GLU A 40 10.35 -6.05 -5.59
N ARG A 41 10.70 -4.77 -5.50
CA ARG A 41 10.93 -3.93 -6.69
C ARG A 41 12.19 -4.40 -7.42
N VAL A 42 12.09 -4.60 -8.73
CA VAL A 42 13.16 -5.11 -9.61
C VAL A 42 13.58 -4.10 -10.69
N ASP A 43 13.28 -2.83 -10.45
CA ASP A 43 13.40 -1.77 -11.44
C ASP A 43 14.77 -1.09 -11.36
N GLU A 44 15.37 -0.74 -12.51
CA GLU A 44 16.74 -0.22 -12.63
C GLU A 44 16.91 1.16 -11.99
N GLY A 45 15.82 1.88 -11.73
CA GLY A 45 15.81 3.17 -11.05
C GLY A 45 16.01 3.12 -9.52
N LEU A 46 16.21 1.95 -8.90
CA LEU A 46 16.65 1.88 -7.50
C LEU A 46 18.15 2.14 -7.42
N GLY A 47 18.57 3.04 -6.52
CA GLY A 47 19.98 3.21 -6.21
C GLY A 47 20.62 1.89 -5.77
N ALA A 48 21.88 1.66 -6.14
CA ALA A 48 22.59 0.42 -5.81
C ALA A 48 22.48 0.09 -4.31
N GLY A 49 22.04 -1.14 -3.99
CA GLY A 49 21.86 -1.60 -2.61
C GLY A 49 20.54 -1.23 -1.94
N GLN A 50 19.69 -0.41 -2.57
CA GLN A 50 18.34 -0.19 -2.06
C GLN A 50 17.45 -1.40 -2.38
N ARG A 51 16.68 -1.83 -1.39
CA ARG A 51 15.67 -2.88 -1.54
C ARG A 51 14.31 -2.34 -1.15
N GLU A 52 13.35 -2.42 -2.06
CA GLU A 52 11.96 -2.04 -1.79
C GLU A 52 11.10 -3.30 -1.75
N LEU A 53 10.75 -3.73 -0.53
CA LEU A 53 9.84 -4.84 -0.27
C LEU A 53 8.50 -4.30 0.21
N ILE A 54 7.41 -4.68 -0.46
CA ILE A 54 6.04 -4.37 -0.03
C ILE A 54 5.31 -5.68 0.28
N SER A 55 4.58 -5.73 1.38
CA SER A 55 3.73 -6.88 1.72
C SER A 55 2.28 -6.53 1.45
N LEU A 56 1.61 -7.27 0.57
CA LEU A 56 0.22 -7.09 0.20
C LEU A 56 -0.65 -8.21 0.76
N VAL A 57 -1.82 -7.84 1.26
CA VAL A 57 -2.86 -8.72 1.78
C VAL A 57 -4.17 -8.38 1.07
N GLN A 58 -4.92 -9.41 0.71
CA GLN A 58 -6.14 -9.28 -0.05
C GLN A 58 -7.32 -9.90 0.69
N PHE A 59 -8.45 -9.20 0.69
CA PHE A 59 -9.74 -9.71 1.14
C PHE A 59 -10.78 -9.43 0.04
N GLY A 60 -11.06 -10.44 -0.77
CA GLY A 60 -11.88 -10.29 -1.99
C GLY A 60 -11.26 -9.28 -2.96
N PRO A 61 -12.00 -8.25 -3.39
CA PRO A 61 -11.45 -7.20 -4.25
C PRO A 61 -10.66 -6.14 -3.48
N PHE A 62 -10.66 -6.14 -2.14
CA PHE A 62 -9.95 -5.14 -1.35
C PHE A 62 -8.50 -5.57 -1.13
N VAL A 63 -7.57 -4.64 -1.35
CA VAL A 63 -6.13 -4.88 -1.18
C VAL A 63 -5.60 -3.89 -0.16
N ARG A 64 -4.90 -4.42 0.83
CA ARG A 64 -4.12 -3.65 1.81
C ARG A 64 -2.67 -4.06 1.72
N GLY A 65 -1.77 -3.23 2.20
CA GLY A 65 -0.38 -3.58 2.25
C GLY A 65 0.41 -2.65 3.15
N ARG A 66 1.64 -3.07 3.44
CA ARG A 66 2.55 -2.32 4.30
C ARG A 66 3.99 -2.52 3.86
N ARG A 67 4.79 -1.47 4.05
CA ARG A 67 6.25 -1.50 3.95
C ARG A 67 6.83 -0.84 5.20
N MET A 68 7.71 -1.54 5.90
CA MET A 68 8.43 -0.98 7.04
C MET A 68 9.63 -0.18 6.53
N MET A 69 9.89 0.99 7.13
CA MET A 69 11.05 1.83 6.82
C MET A 69 11.69 2.31 8.13
N LYS A 70 12.90 2.87 8.07
CA LYS A 70 13.52 3.46 9.26
C LYS A 70 12.63 4.61 9.77
N GLY A 71 12.24 4.55 11.03
CA GLY A 71 11.45 5.61 11.67
C GLY A 71 9.97 5.69 11.28
N GLY A 72 9.42 4.68 10.59
CA GLY A 72 8.01 4.70 10.18
C GLY A 72 7.59 3.54 9.29
N PHE A 73 6.45 3.68 8.65
CA PHE A 73 5.95 2.71 7.68
C PHE A 73 5.11 3.37 6.59
N GLN A 74 5.02 2.70 5.45
CA GLN A 74 4.12 3.07 4.37
C GLN A 74 2.96 2.10 4.36
N GLU A 75 1.75 2.63 4.37
CA GLU A 75 0.50 1.88 4.26
C GLU A 75 -0.03 1.98 2.83
N TYR A 76 -0.47 0.85 2.28
CA TYR A 76 -1.07 0.75 0.96
C TYR A 76 -2.52 0.30 1.10
N THR A 77 -3.46 0.99 0.47
CA THR A 77 -4.88 0.59 0.46
C THR A 77 -5.50 0.81 -0.89
N GLY A 78 -6.36 -0.11 -1.32
CA GLY A 78 -7.20 0.10 -2.49
C GLY A 78 -7.93 -1.16 -2.96
N ILE A 79 -8.10 -1.29 -4.26
CA ILE A 79 -9.00 -2.28 -4.86
C ILE A 79 -8.38 -2.99 -6.06
N LEU A 80 -8.80 -4.23 -6.27
CA LEU A 80 -8.52 -5.07 -7.42
C LEU A 80 -9.71 -5.05 -8.38
N ARG A 81 -9.46 -4.69 -9.64
CA ARG A 81 -10.43 -4.77 -10.74
C ARG A 81 -9.86 -5.68 -11.82
N GLY A 82 -10.33 -6.93 -11.85
CA GLY A 82 -9.75 -7.97 -12.69
C GLY A 82 -8.33 -8.28 -12.26
N ARG A 83 -7.34 -7.90 -13.08
CA ARG A 83 -5.90 -8.04 -12.76
C ARG A 83 -5.22 -6.70 -12.44
N THR A 84 -5.96 -5.59 -12.50
CA THR A 84 -5.44 -4.25 -12.21
C THR A 84 -5.71 -3.89 -10.75
N ILE A 85 -4.67 -3.57 -10.01
CA ILE A 85 -4.69 -3.13 -8.62
C ILE A 85 -4.54 -1.61 -8.61
N PHE A 86 -5.49 -0.92 -8.00
CA PHE A 86 -5.42 0.50 -7.71
C PHE A 86 -5.08 0.66 -6.24
N LEU A 87 -3.95 1.29 -5.91
CA LEU A 87 -3.52 1.52 -4.53
C LEU A 87 -3.31 3.01 -4.29
N THR A 88 -3.54 3.41 -3.05
CA THR A 88 -3.09 4.67 -2.47
C THR A 88 -2.04 4.35 -1.43
N ARG A 89 -0.97 5.15 -1.37
CA ARG A 89 0.07 5.07 -0.35
C ARG A 89 -0.13 6.20 0.66
N ARG A 90 -0.02 5.87 1.94
CA ARG A 90 0.07 6.84 3.05
C ARG A 90 1.37 6.57 3.80
N ASP A 91 2.06 7.63 4.18
CA ASP A 91 3.31 7.52 4.94
C ASP A 91 2.99 7.85 6.40
N HIS A 92 3.51 7.01 7.30
CA HIS A 92 3.30 7.13 8.73
C HIS A 92 4.63 7.13 9.48
N GLY A 93 4.75 7.97 10.50
CA GLY A 93 5.91 8.04 11.39
C GLY A 93 6.70 9.34 11.24
N ARG A 94 6.96 9.98 12.38
CA ARG A 94 7.65 11.28 12.46
C ARG A 94 9.05 11.24 11.85
N GLU A 95 9.86 10.27 12.25
CA GLU A 95 11.25 10.15 11.79
C GLU A 95 11.32 9.91 10.28
N LEU A 96 10.40 9.08 9.76
CA LEU A 96 10.27 8.89 8.32
C LEU A 96 9.98 10.22 7.62
N ILE A 97 8.94 10.95 8.03
CA ILE A 97 8.53 12.19 7.38
C ILE A 97 9.65 13.25 7.46
N VAL A 98 10.30 13.38 8.62
CA VAL A 98 11.45 14.29 8.77
C VAL A 98 12.62 13.87 7.87
N SER A 99 12.90 12.57 7.73
CA SER A 99 13.97 12.08 6.85
C SER A 99 13.71 12.35 5.35
N GLN A 100 12.46 12.63 4.97
CA GLN A 100 12.09 13.06 3.62
C GLN A 100 12.32 14.56 3.38
N GLY A 101 12.77 15.30 4.41
CA GLY A 101 13.10 16.73 4.32
C GLY A 101 11.99 17.66 4.81
N PHE A 102 10.90 17.13 5.38
CA PHE A 102 9.83 17.96 5.93
C PHE A 102 10.17 18.51 7.33
N PRO A 103 9.82 19.78 7.62
CA PRO A 103 9.93 20.34 8.96
C PRO A 103 9.12 19.53 10.01
N PRO A 104 9.63 19.37 11.24
CA PRO A 104 8.95 18.61 12.29
C PRO A 104 7.53 19.11 12.61
N GLU A 105 7.26 20.39 12.40
CA GLU A 105 5.97 21.05 12.63
C GLU A 105 4.89 20.55 11.65
N LEU A 106 5.30 20.21 10.41
CA LEU A 106 4.38 19.73 9.36
C LEU A 106 4.08 18.23 9.46
N VAL A 107 4.80 17.50 10.32
CA VAL A 107 4.63 16.05 10.47
C VAL A 107 3.17 15.69 10.75
N LYS A 108 2.51 16.42 11.67
CA LYS A 108 1.11 16.16 12.04
C LYS A 108 0.15 16.31 10.87
N GLU A 109 0.47 17.17 9.90
CA GLU A 109 -0.37 17.42 8.72
C GLU A 109 -0.10 16.42 7.57
N ILE A 110 1.08 15.81 7.55
CA ILE A 110 1.50 14.87 6.51
C ILE A 110 1.19 13.42 6.92
N ASP A 111 1.36 13.08 8.20
CA ASP A 111 1.17 11.74 8.76
C ASP A 111 -0.21 11.17 8.40
N GLY A 112 -0.23 10.02 7.73
CA GLY A 112 -1.47 9.37 7.29
C GLY A 112 -2.16 10.01 6.08
N THR A 113 -1.59 11.04 5.44
CA THR A 113 -2.12 11.60 4.19
C THR A 113 -1.63 10.82 2.97
N VAL A 114 -2.34 10.95 1.84
CA VAL A 114 -2.03 10.19 0.62
C VAL A 114 -0.79 10.76 -0.06
N THR A 115 0.33 10.05 0.00
CA THR A 115 1.62 10.49 -0.57
C THR A 115 1.88 9.96 -1.97
N ALA A 116 1.14 8.94 -2.42
CA ALA A 116 1.23 8.43 -3.79
C ALA A 116 -0.02 7.65 -4.22
N ARG A 117 -0.18 7.50 -5.53
CA ARG A 117 -1.15 6.59 -6.15
C ARG A 117 -0.41 5.58 -7.02
N LEU A 118 -0.90 4.35 -7.03
CA LEU A 118 -0.36 3.27 -7.85
C LEU A 118 -1.47 2.64 -8.67
N ARG A 119 -1.17 2.34 -9.93
CA ARG A 119 -2.00 1.50 -10.80
C ARG A 119 -1.12 0.38 -11.34
N MET A 120 -1.25 -0.78 -10.74
CA MET A 120 -0.42 -1.96 -11.01
C MET A 120 -1.24 -3.02 -11.72
N THR A 121 -0.64 -3.82 -12.57
CA THR A 121 -1.25 -4.95 -13.26
C THR A 121 -0.49 -6.21 -12.89
N LEU A 122 -1.22 -7.25 -12.49
CA LEU A 122 -0.68 -8.57 -12.22
C LEU A 122 -0.43 -9.33 -13.54
N SER A 123 0.81 -9.74 -13.78
CA SER A 123 1.20 -10.60 -14.91
C SER A 123 0.41 -11.90 -14.93
N ALA A 124 0.19 -12.51 -16.10
CA ALA A 124 -0.68 -13.68 -16.25
C ALA A 124 -0.34 -14.85 -15.29
N ASP A 125 0.95 -15.13 -15.13
CA ASP A 125 1.54 -16.13 -14.22
C ASP A 125 1.48 -15.75 -12.73
N ALA A 126 1.02 -14.54 -12.42
CA ALA A 126 0.96 -13.95 -11.08
C ALA A 126 2.32 -13.87 -10.37
N GLN A 127 3.43 -13.83 -11.10
CA GLN A 127 4.80 -13.71 -10.55
C GLN A 127 5.33 -12.27 -10.56
N ALA A 128 4.67 -11.36 -11.27
CA ALA A 128 5.06 -9.95 -11.34
C ALA A 128 3.84 -9.03 -11.22
N ILE A 129 4.06 -7.86 -10.63
CA ILE A 129 3.14 -6.72 -10.73
C ILE A 129 3.89 -5.56 -11.35
N PHE A 130 3.26 -4.87 -12.29
CA PHE A 130 3.91 -3.76 -12.99
C PHE A 130 2.90 -2.68 -13.37
N GLY A 131 3.34 -1.44 -13.46
CA GLY A 131 2.44 -0.35 -13.81
C GLY A 131 2.99 1.00 -13.37
N THR A 132 2.09 1.91 -13.02
CA THR A 132 2.45 3.30 -12.76
C THR A 132 2.41 3.64 -11.27
N PHE A 133 3.36 4.48 -10.87
CA PHE A 133 3.48 5.11 -9.57
C PHE A 133 3.48 6.62 -9.75
N ILE A 134 2.55 7.28 -9.10
CA ILE A 134 2.29 8.72 -9.20
C ILE A 134 2.53 9.31 -7.81
N PRO A 135 3.74 9.83 -7.51
CA PRO A 135 4.02 10.45 -6.22
C PRO A 135 3.29 11.79 -6.10
N GLN A 136 2.93 12.16 -4.87
CA GLN A 136 2.46 13.50 -4.55
C GLN A 136 3.64 14.35 -4.07
N LYS A 137 3.95 15.42 -4.79
CA LYS A 137 4.83 16.49 -4.31
C LYS A 137 4.03 17.35 -3.33
N ILE A 138 4.59 17.56 -2.15
CA ILE A 138 4.05 18.46 -1.13
C ILE A 138 5.01 19.65 -1.07
N GLU A 139 4.52 20.83 -1.44
CA GLU A 139 5.26 22.08 -1.38
C GLU A 139 4.95 22.78 -0.06
N PHE A 140 5.96 23.41 0.53
CA PHE A 140 5.81 24.06 1.83
C PHE A 140 6.77 25.25 1.97
N THR A 141 6.40 26.20 2.83
CA THR A 141 7.28 27.28 3.30
C THR A 141 8.03 26.83 4.56
N TYR A 142 9.22 27.38 4.80
CA TYR A 142 10.02 27.04 6.00
C TYR A 142 9.77 27.99 7.19
N ARG A 143 9.35 29.23 6.95
CA ARG A 143 9.16 30.26 7.98
C ARG A 143 8.00 31.20 7.60
N PRO A 144 6.78 31.01 8.15
CA PRO A 144 6.38 29.89 9.00
C PRO A 144 6.30 28.56 8.21
N PRO A 145 6.48 27.40 8.86
CA PRO A 145 6.20 26.10 8.27
C PRO A 145 4.72 25.96 7.91
N GLU A 146 4.41 25.88 6.62
CA GLU A 146 3.03 25.71 6.12
C GLU A 146 3.03 24.97 4.79
N ILE A 147 2.10 24.02 4.60
CA ILE A 147 1.91 23.34 3.32
C ILE A 147 1.21 24.31 2.35
N THR A 148 1.89 24.69 1.27
CA THR A 148 1.35 25.62 0.28
C THR A 148 0.60 24.90 -0.83
N ASN A 149 1.04 23.70 -1.20
CA ASN A 149 0.46 22.98 -2.34
C ASN A 149 0.69 21.46 -2.26
N ARG A 150 -0.20 20.70 -2.92
CA ARG A 150 -0.09 19.25 -3.07
C ARG A 150 -0.42 18.86 -4.50
N VAL A 151 0.59 18.44 -5.26
CA VAL A 151 0.44 18.12 -6.69
C VAL A 151 0.94 16.71 -6.97
N PHE A 152 0.16 15.94 -7.72
CA PHE A 152 0.62 14.65 -8.23
C PHE A 152 1.58 14.87 -9.41
N LEU A 153 2.76 14.28 -9.31
CA LEU A 153 3.79 14.36 -10.34
C LEU A 153 3.52 13.41 -11.50
N GLU A 154 4.36 13.47 -12.52
CA GLU A 154 4.28 12.57 -13.66
C GLU A 154 4.38 11.09 -13.23
N PRO A 155 3.59 10.20 -13.84
CA PRO A 155 3.67 8.77 -13.56
C PRO A 155 5.05 8.21 -13.91
N SER A 156 5.66 7.50 -12.96
CA SER A 156 6.84 6.67 -13.18
C SER A 156 6.43 5.22 -13.28
N PHE A 157 7.10 4.45 -14.14
CA PHE A 157 6.85 3.01 -14.22
C PHE A 157 7.50 2.29 -13.03
N ARG A 158 6.88 1.22 -12.56
CA ARG A 158 7.46 0.32 -11.55
C ARG A 158 7.13 -1.12 -11.88
N ARG A 159 8.08 -2.00 -11.56
CA ARG A 159 7.92 -3.45 -11.60
C ARG A 159 8.34 -4.08 -10.29
N TYR A 160 7.52 -4.99 -9.78
CA TYR A 160 7.83 -5.84 -8.64
C TYR A 160 7.73 -7.30 -9.03
N ARG A 161 8.59 -8.11 -8.43
CA ARG A 161 8.61 -9.57 -8.51
C ARG A 161 8.08 -10.14 -7.21
N LEU A 162 7.30 -11.22 -7.31
CA LEU A 162 6.86 -11.96 -6.15
C LEU A 162 8.06 -12.64 -5.48
N VAL A 163 8.23 -12.43 -4.17
CA VAL A 163 9.25 -13.09 -3.36
C VAL A 163 8.65 -14.28 -2.62
N SER A 164 7.48 -14.08 -2.01
CA SER A 164 6.82 -15.06 -1.15
C SER A 164 5.31 -14.87 -1.16
N ARG A 165 4.55 -15.96 -1.11
CA ARG A 165 3.10 -15.92 -0.88
C ARG A 165 2.74 -15.87 0.59
N ASP A 166 3.66 -16.30 1.44
CA ASP A 166 3.57 -16.11 2.87
C ASP A 166 3.89 -14.65 3.16
N ILE A 167 2.96 -13.99 3.84
CA ILE A 167 3.11 -12.60 4.25
C ILE A 167 4.20 -12.57 5.32
N LYS A 168 5.44 -12.38 4.88
CA LYS A 168 6.49 -11.97 5.79
C LYS A 168 6.16 -10.53 6.13
N VAL A 169 5.83 -10.27 7.39
CA VAL A 169 5.92 -8.91 7.92
C VAL A 169 7.36 -8.52 7.63
N ALA A 170 7.57 -7.53 6.74
CA ALA A 170 8.90 -7.13 6.35
C ALA A 170 9.62 -6.75 7.64
N ASP A 171 10.54 -7.60 8.09
CA ASP A 171 11.36 -7.31 9.24
C ASP A 171 12.00 -5.95 8.99
N THR A 172 11.92 -5.07 9.98
CA THR A 172 12.66 -3.81 9.98
C THR A 172 14.07 -4.12 9.49
N PRO A 173 14.60 -3.42 8.47
CA PRO A 173 15.89 -3.77 7.89
C PRO A 173 16.90 -3.98 9.02
N GLU A 174 17.50 -5.18 9.06
CA GLU A 174 18.38 -5.68 10.14
C GLU A 174 19.67 -4.86 10.35
N GLY A 175 19.80 -3.69 9.71
CA GLY A 175 20.87 -2.73 9.95
C GLY A 175 20.48 -1.75 11.06
N GLU A 176 21.15 -1.84 12.20
CA GLU A 176 20.98 -1.03 13.42
C GLU A 176 19.81 -1.45 14.32
N ARG A 177 19.86 -2.66 14.90
CA ARG A 177 19.59 -2.68 16.34
C ARG A 177 20.69 -1.83 16.98
N PRO A 178 20.40 -0.73 17.69
CA PRO A 178 21.41 -0.11 18.53
C PRO A 178 21.95 -1.24 19.42
N GLU A 179 23.26 -1.46 19.41
CA GLU A 179 23.89 -2.32 20.41
C GLU A 179 23.30 -1.89 21.75
N ARG A 180 22.59 -2.82 22.41
CA ARG A 180 22.15 -2.55 23.78
C ARG A 180 23.42 -2.12 24.52
N PRO A 181 23.46 -0.95 25.16
CA PRO A 181 24.62 -0.56 25.95
C PRO A 181 24.91 -1.72 26.89
N ALA A 182 26.13 -2.25 26.83
CA ALA A 182 26.52 -3.42 27.59
C ALA A 182 26.10 -3.20 29.04
N THR A 183 25.22 -4.07 29.56
CA THR A 183 24.79 -4.00 30.95
C THR A 183 26.06 -4.01 31.80
N PRO A 184 26.34 -2.96 32.59
CA PRO A 184 27.54 -2.94 33.41
C PRO A 184 27.48 -4.14 34.36
N GLN A 185 28.46 -5.04 34.25
CA GLN A 185 28.58 -6.16 35.17
C GLN A 185 28.88 -5.58 36.55
N ILE A 186 27.87 -5.56 37.42
CA ILE A 186 28.04 -5.22 38.83
C ILE A 186 28.87 -6.35 39.45
N ARG A 187 30.18 -6.13 39.57
CA ARG A 187 31.08 -7.00 40.32
C ARG A 187 30.66 -6.94 41.79
N LYS A 188 30.05 -8.00 42.30
CA LYS A 188 29.86 -8.18 43.74
C LYS A 188 31.22 -8.54 44.34
N THR A 189 31.86 -7.59 45.00
CA THR A 189 32.94 -7.86 45.96
C THR A 189 32.30 -8.42 47.24
N LEU A 190 32.71 -9.62 47.62
CA LEU A 190 32.53 -10.20 48.95
C LEU A 190 33.75 -9.84 49.80
#